data_AF-A0AA36I396-F1
#
_entry.id   AF-A0AA36I396-F1
#
_cell.length_a   1.000
_cell.length_b   1.000
_cell.length_c   1.000
_cell.angle_alpha   90.00
_cell.angle_beta   90.00
_cell.angle_gamma   90.00
#
_symmetry.space_group_name_H-M   'P 1'
#
loop_
_entity.id
_entity.type
_entity.pdbx_description
1 polymer ?
#
loop_
_entity_poly.entity_id
_entity_poly.type
_entity_poly.pdbx_seq_one_letter_code
_entity_poly.pdbx_strand_id
1 'polypeptide(L)'
;MVDALLFLQDHKADLQNIGETLTQDEGLRRHATKEVMLATCFCVFFEYVPVTESSDASRVLAAFSGALSRPDEFLQDLLTLRAQAVPKAKIFRLQPLVHEADINGTDSRGVLDSLSAFARAALESAQIYSEIRDAVDAGQLDRQQAANVLDSLESDQRPGWPSESSIWLSLIAFSAQEDDECHGHCAGGDLPVIMASLSLAEAERGSAIGVNGGGMR
;
A
#
# COMPACT_ATOMS: atom_id res chain seq x y z
N MET A 1 3.68 4.52 5.63
CA MET A 1 4.91 4.23 4.86
C MET A 1 6.15 4.93 5.44
N VAL A 2 6.12 6.26 5.64
CA VAL A 2 7.27 7.06 6.12
C VAL A 2 7.86 6.57 7.44
N ASP A 3 7.04 6.38 8.47
CA ASP A 3 7.53 6.00 9.81
C ASP A 3 8.27 4.66 9.81
N ALA A 4 7.77 3.70 9.03
CA ALA A 4 8.45 2.42 8.84
C ALA A 4 9.81 2.61 8.16
N LEU A 5 9.90 3.49 7.16
CA LEU A 5 11.15 3.76 6.45
C LEU A 5 12.18 4.45 7.34
N LEU A 6 11.76 5.45 8.13
CA LEU A 6 12.62 6.10 9.12
C LEU A 6 13.14 5.09 10.15
N PHE A 7 12.26 4.23 10.66
CA PHE A 7 12.66 3.16 11.57
C PHE A 7 13.70 2.24 10.92
N LEU A 8 13.49 1.80 9.69
CA LEU A 8 14.41 0.91 8.97
C LEU A 8 15.77 1.57 8.69
N GLN A 9 15.81 2.88 8.44
CA GLN A 9 17.05 3.64 8.28
C GLN A 9 17.93 3.64 9.54
N ASP A 10 17.30 3.64 10.73
CA ASP A 10 18.01 3.57 12.01
C ASP A 10 18.48 2.14 12.37
N HIS A 11 17.92 1.11 11.72
CA HIS A 11 18.16 -0.30 12.04
C HIS A 11 18.82 -1.09 10.90
N LYS A 12 19.76 -0.46 10.16
CA LYS A 12 20.50 -1.08 9.05
C LYS A 12 21.27 -2.35 9.45
N ALA A 13 21.90 -2.33 10.63
CA ALA A 13 22.64 -3.49 11.13
C ALA A 13 21.72 -4.69 11.37
N ASP A 14 20.51 -4.46 11.88
CA ASP A 14 19.53 -5.51 12.10
C ASP A 14 18.96 -6.06 10.79
N LEU A 15 18.74 -5.20 9.79
CA LEU A 15 18.40 -5.63 8.42
C LEU A 15 19.46 -6.58 7.85
N GLN A 16 20.74 -6.21 7.97
CA GLN A 16 21.84 -7.05 7.49
C GLN A 16 21.90 -8.38 8.24
N ASN A 17 21.79 -8.37 9.58
CA ASN A 17 21.77 -9.58 10.41
C ASN A 17 20.62 -10.52 10.02
N ILE A 18 19.43 -9.98 9.74
CA ILE A 18 18.30 -10.75 9.23
C ILE A 18 18.63 -11.36 7.86
N GLY A 19 19.23 -10.58 6.95
CA GLY A 19 19.68 -11.08 5.65
C GLY A 19 20.60 -12.28 5.79
N GLU A 20 21.61 -12.19 6.66
CA GLU A 20 22.59 -13.26 6.89
C GLU A 20 21.97 -14.52 7.53
N THR A 21 21.02 -14.33 8.46
CA THR A 21 20.38 -15.46 9.18
C THR A 21 19.33 -16.19 8.35
N LEU A 22 18.59 -15.50 7.47
CA LEU A 22 17.54 -16.09 6.62
C LEU A 22 18.02 -17.23 5.72
N THR A 23 19.31 -17.27 5.37
CA THR A 23 19.89 -18.31 4.50
C THR A 23 20.52 -19.48 5.26
N GLN A 24 20.82 -19.30 6.55
CA GLN A 24 21.54 -20.29 7.35
C GLN A 24 20.60 -21.28 8.06
N ASP A 25 19.36 -20.88 8.34
CA ASP A 25 18.43 -21.69 9.12
C ASP A 25 17.47 -22.50 8.23
N GLU A 26 17.84 -23.75 7.94
CA GLU A 26 16.95 -24.70 7.26
C GLU A 26 15.73 -25.11 8.11
N GLY A 27 15.80 -24.94 9.43
CA GLY A 27 14.71 -25.21 10.37
C GLY A 27 13.60 -24.15 10.31
N LEU A 28 13.97 -22.89 10.09
CA LEU A 28 13.02 -21.79 9.90
C LEU A 28 12.07 -22.03 8.72
N ARG A 29 12.50 -22.74 7.66
CA ARG A 29 11.67 -23.01 6.47
C ARG A 29 10.34 -23.72 6.77
N ARG A 30 10.21 -24.41 7.92
CA ARG A 30 8.98 -25.10 8.30
C ARG A 30 7.95 -24.20 9.00
N HIS A 31 8.35 -23.01 9.44
CA HIS A 31 7.51 -22.07 10.20
C HIS A 31 7.57 -20.62 9.71
N ALA A 32 8.47 -20.30 8.77
CA ALA A 32 8.74 -18.94 8.27
C ALA A 32 7.73 -18.46 7.21
N THR A 33 6.43 -18.66 7.47
CA THR A 33 5.37 -18.24 6.55
C THR A 33 5.43 -16.73 6.31
N LYS A 34 5.70 -15.94 7.37
CA LYS A 34 5.75 -14.48 7.30
C LYS A 34 6.96 -13.98 6.50
N GLU A 35 8.14 -14.54 6.73
CA GLU A 35 9.37 -14.16 6.05
C GLU A 35 9.29 -14.51 4.56
N VAL A 36 8.72 -15.68 4.22
CA VAL A 36 8.47 -16.06 2.83
C VAL A 36 7.46 -15.11 2.17
N MET A 37 6.39 -14.72 2.87
CA MET A 37 5.41 -13.76 2.36
C MET A 37 6.05 -12.39 2.12
N LEU A 38 6.80 -11.85 3.09
CA LEU A 38 7.52 -10.59 2.95
C LEU A 38 8.54 -10.64 1.82
N ALA A 39 9.36 -11.69 1.78
CA ALA A 39 10.33 -11.90 0.72
C ALA A 39 9.64 -11.94 -0.65
N THR A 40 8.50 -12.61 -0.75
CA THR A 40 7.71 -12.65 -1.99
C THR A 40 7.20 -11.26 -2.36
N CYS A 41 6.65 -10.51 -1.40
CA CYS A 41 6.17 -9.15 -1.63
C CYS A 41 7.28 -8.24 -2.19
N PHE A 42 8.43 -8.18 -1.51
CA PHE A 42 9.54 -7.33 -1.94
C PHE A 42 10.18 -7.79 -3.25
N CYS A 43 10.29 -9.10 -3.49
CA CYS A 43 10.76 -9.62 -4.77
C CYS A 43 9.80 -9.27 -5.92
N VAL A 44 8.49 -9.19 -5.67
CA VAL A 44 7.50 -8.77 -6.68
C VAL A 44 7.53 -7.25 -6.90
N PHE A 45 7.65 -6.44 -5.84
CA PHE A 45 7.80 -4.99 -5.96
C PHE A 45 9.02 -4.62 -6.80
N PHE A 46 10.19 -5.15 -6.43
CA PHE A 46 11.49 -4.76 -6.98
C PHE A 46 12.06 -5.68 -8.06
N GLU A 47 11.32 -6.71 -8.44
CA GLU A 47 11.69 -7.64 -9.52
C GLU A 47 13.03 -8.37 -9.26
N TYR A 48 13.38 -8.59 -7.99
CA TYR A 48 14.59 -9.33 -7.62
C TYR A 48 14.61 -10.77 -8.14
N VAL A 49 13.43 -11.35 -8.39
CA VAL A 49 13.27 -12.67 -8.99
C VAL A 49 12.33 -12.56 -10.20
N PRO A 50 12.71 -13.11 -11.37
CA PRO A 50 11.82 -13.14 -12.51
C PRO A 50 10.57 -13.94 -12.18
N VAL A 51 9.42 -13.44 -12.64
CA VAL A 51 8.13 -14.11 -12.45
C VAL A 51 8.08 -15.36 -13.33
N THR A 52 8.47 -16.50 -12.77
CA THR A 52 8.27 -17.83 -13.36
C THR A 52 7.17 -18.57 -12.62
N GLU A 53 6.43 -19.44 -13.30
CA GLU A 53 5.24 -20.13 -12.76
C GLU A 53 5.52 -21.01 -11.53
N SER A 54 6.78 -21.41 -11.29
CA SER A 54 7.21 -22.05 -10.05
C SER A 54 8.29 -21.23 -9.35
N SER A 55 7.87 -20.18 -8.65
CA SER A 55 8.80 -19.45 -7.79
C SER A 55 9.10 -20.30 -6.55
N ASP A 56 10.20 -21.04 -6.59
CA ASP A 56 10.73 -21.77 -5.44
C ASP A 56 10.95 -20.80 -4.27
N ALA A 57 10.30 -21.06 -3.13
CA ALA A 57 10.42 -20.25 -1.93
C ALA A 57 11.88 -20.07 -1.50
N SER A 58 12.73 -21.08 -1.72
CA SER A 58 14.16 -21.01 -1.43
C SER A 58 14.86 -19.93 -2.26
N ARG A 59 14.49 -19.80 -3.54
CA ARG A 59 15.04 -18.78 -4.44
C ARG A 59 14.56 -17.38 -4.06
N VAL A 60 13.27 -17.25 -3.70
CA VAL A 60 12.70 -15.99 -3.23
C VAL A 60 13.39 -15.51 -1.96
N LEU A 61 13.54 -16.39 -0.97
CA LEU A 61 14.24 -16.10 0.27
C LEU A 61 15.71 -15.74 0.03
N ALA A 62 16.41 -16.46 -0.84
CA ALA A 62 17.80 -16.16 -1.17
C ALA A 62 17.97 -14.78 -1.83
N ALA A 63 17.08 -14.42 -2.77
CA ALA A 63 17.10 -13.11 -3.41
C ALA A 63 16.81 -11.99 -2.39
N PHE A 64 15.81 -12.18 -1.54
CA PHE A 64 15.47 -11.22 -0.50
C PHE A 64 16.58 -11.06 0.54
N SER A 65 17.16 -12.16 1.02
CA SER A 65 18.35 -12.15 1.90
C SER A 65 19.53 -11.41 1.26
N GLY A 66 19.78 -11.62 -0.03
CA GLY A 66 20.83 -10.92 -0.77
C GLY A 66 20.56 -9.41 -0.91
N ALA A 67 19.30 -8.98 -0.93
CA ALA A 67 18.93 -7.57 -0.85
C ALA A 67 19.18 -7.02 0.57
N LEU A 68 18.71 -7.71 1.60
CA LEU A 68 18.88 -7.30 3.01
C LEU A 68 20.35 -7.23 3.46
N SER A 69 21.22 -8.06 2.87
CA SER A 69 22.66 -8.04 3.13
C SER A 69 23.35 -6.74 2.64
N ARG A 70 22.64 -5.92 1.84
CA ARG A 70 23.09 -4.60 1.35
C ARG A 70 22.05 -3.55 1.75
N PRO A 71 21.96 -3.20 3.04
CA PRO A 71 20.86 -2.40 3.58
C PRO A 71 20.75 -1.01 2.93
N ASP A 72 21.86 -0.39 2.53
CA ASP A 72 21.82 0.91 1.86
C ASP A 72 21.15 0.86 0.47
N GLU A 73 21.48 -0.15 -0.34
CA GLU A 73 20.84 -0.35 -1.65
C GLU A 73 19.36 -0.71 -1.48
N PHE A 74 19.05 -1.62 -0.56
CA PHE A 74 17.68 -2.02 -0.28
C PHE A 74 16.82 -0.84 0.22
N LEU A 75 17.34 0.00 1.11
CA LEU A 75 16.65 1.21 1.58
C LEU A 75 16.46 2.24 0.44
N GLN A 76 17.43 2.34 -0.47
CA GLN A 76 17.29 3.17 -1.66
C GLN A 76 16.19 2.64 -2.59
N ASP A 77 16.05 1.33 -2.73
CA ASP A 77 14.93 0.71 -3.45
C ASP A 77 13.60 1.05 -2.79
N LEU A 78 13.49 0.97 -1.46
CA LEU A 78 12.29 1.42 -0.73
C LEU A 78 11.99 2.91 -0.95
N LEU A 79 13.00 3.78 -0.93
CA LEU A 79 12.86 5.23 -1.17
C LEU A 79 12.41 5.55 -2.60
N THR A 80 12.85 4.75 -3.57
CA THR A 80 12.54 4.97 -4.99
C THR A 80 11.23 4.31 -5.42
N LEU A 81 10.65 3.44 -4.59
CA LEU A 81 9.35 2.84 -4.85
C LEU A 81 8.27 3.92 -4.96
N ARG A 82 7.67 3.99 -6.15
CA ARG A 82 6.54 4.87 -6.45
C ARG A 82 5.28 4.05 -6.51
N ALA A 83 4.39 4.19 -5.53
CA ALA A 83 3.14 3.43 -5.49
C ALA A 83 2.28 3.71 -6.74
N GLN A 84 2.31 4.94 -7.24
CA GLN A 84 1.65 5.33 -8.49
C GLN A 84 2.16 4.56 -9.71
N ALA A 85 3.39 4.05 -9.71
CA ALA A 85 3.96 3.31 -10.84
C ALA A 85 3.70 1.79 -10.76
N VAL A 86 3.09 1.29 -9.66
CA VAL A 86 2.86 -0.14 -9.49
C VAL A 86 1.72 -0.61 -10.41
N PRO A 87 1.97 -1.59 -11.32
CA PRO A 87 0.94 -2.09 -12.21
C PRO A 87 -0.17 -2.84 -11.47
N LYS A 88 -1.41 -2.73 -11.96
CA LYS A 88 -2.60 -3.40 -11.40
C LYS A 88 -2.43 -4.92 -11.22
N ALA A 89 -1.74 -5.58 -12.16
CA ALA A 89 -1.44 -7.00 -12.06
C ALA A 89 -0.55 -7.35 -10.85
N LYS A 90 0.41 -6.48 -10.48
CA LYS A 90 1.22 -6.66 -9.27
C LYS A 90 0.36 -6.47 -8.02
N ILE A 91 -0.51 -5.46 -8.01
CA ILE A 91 -1.43 -5.18 -6.89
C ILE A 91 -2.29 -6.42 -6.56
N PHE A 92 -2.96 -6.99 -7.56
CA PHE A 92 -3.79 -8.19 -7.37
C PHE A 92 -3.00 -9.38 -6.82
N ARG A 93 -1.75 -9.55 -7.26
CA ARG A 93 -0.88 -10.62 -6.78
C ARG A 93 -0.41 -10.42 -5.35
N LEU A 94 -0.16 -9.16 -4.95
CA LEU A 94 0.37 -8.80 -3.64
C LEU A 94 -0.71 -8.76 -2.55
N GLN A 95 -1.96 -8.45 -2.93
CA GLN A 95 -3.08 -8.31 -2.00
C GLN A 95 -3.26 -9.48 -1.03
N PRO A 96 -3.35 -10.75 -1.46
CA PRO A 96 -3.50 -11.87 -0.52
C PRO A 96 -2.28 -12.01 0.41
N LEU A 97 -1.07 -11.75 -0.09
CA LEU A 97 0.17 -11.91 0.68
C LEU A 97 0.27 -10.90 1.83
N VAL A 98 -0.10 -9.65 1.57
CA VAL A 98 -0.06 -8.58 2.57
C VAL A 98 -1.12 -8.79 3.65
N HIS A 99 -2.33 -9.22 3.27
CA HIS A 99 -3.41 -9.50 4.23
C HIS A 99 -3.05 -10.67 5.15
N GLU A 100 -2.43 -11.73 4.64
CA GLU A 100 -2.02 -12.88 5.43
C GLU A 100 -0.82 -12.57 6.35
N ALA A 101 0.09 -11.69 5.92
CA ALA A 101 1.24 -11.27 6.73
C ALA A 101 0.87 -10.43 7.97
N ASP A 102 -0.31 -9.78 7.96
CA ASP A 102 -0.79 -8.88 9.03
C ASP A 102 -1.45 -9.64 10.20
N ILE A 103 -1.87 -10.90 9.99
CA ILE A 103 -2.70 -11.68 10.94
C ILE A 103 -1.98 -11.99 12.28
N ASN A 104 -0.66 -11.80 12.36
CA ASN A 104 0.14 -12.16 13.54
C ASN A 104 0.60 -10.96 14.40
N GLY A 105 -0.06 -9.80 14.28
CA GLY A 105 0.29 -8.60 15.05
C GLY A 105 0.15 -8.78 16.57
N THR A 106 1.28 -8.93 17.27
CA THR A 106 1.40 -8.70 18.71
C THR A 106 2.71 -7.97 19.02
N ASP A 107 2.64 -6.65 19.11
CA ASP A 107 3.51 -5.73 19.87
C ASP A 107 5.05 -5.74 19.67
N SER A 108 5.63 -6.53 18.77
CA SER A 108 7.05 -6.40 18.45
C SER A 108 7.31 -5.23 17.50
N ARG A 109 8.05 -4.20 17.98
CA ARG A 109 8.65 -3.17 17.10
C ARG A 109 9.90 -3.75 16.41
N GLY A 110 9.73 -4.81 15.62
CA GLY A 110 10.81 -5.45 14.88
C GLY A 110 11.04 -4.84 13.51
N VAL A 111 12.24 -5.09 12.95
CA VAL A 111 12.56 -4.77 11.54
C VAL A 111 11.59 -5.45 10.58
N LEU A 112 11.27 -6.73 10.78
CA LEU A 112 10.31 -7.46 9.93
C LEU A 112 8.89 -6.88 10.02
N ASP A 113 8.48 -6.39 11.18
CA ASP A 113 7.18 -5.74 11.37
C ASP A 113 7.13 -4.40 10.64
N SER A 114 8.21 -3.63 10.72
CA SER A 114 8.36 -2.38 9.97
C SER A 114 8.37 -2.61 8.46
N LEU A 115 9.02 -3.68 8.00
CA LEU A 115 8.97 -4.10 6.59
C LEU A 115 7.54 -4.50 6.16
N SER A 116 6.81 -5.22 7.01
CA SER A 116 5.41 -5.55 6.76
C SER A 116 4.53 -4.30 6.67
N ALA A 117 4.69 -3.37 7.61
CA ALA A 117 3.99 -2.10 7.62
C ALA A 117 4.30 -1.24 6.38
N PHE A 118 5.57 -1.24 5.93
CA PHE A 118 5.95 -0.57 4.68
C PHE A 118 5.26 -1.22 3.48
N ALA A 119 5.35 -2.55 3.33
CA ALA A 119 4.78 -3.27 2.20
C ALA A 119 3.26 -3.09 2.12
N ARG A 120 2.57 -3.09 3.27
CA ARG A 120 1.13 -2.82 3.36
C ARG A 120 0.80 -1.41 2.89
N ALA A 121 1.44 -0.40 3.48
CA ALA A 121 1.19 0.98 3.12
C ALA A 121 1.49 1.26 1.63
N ALA A 122 2.57 0.67 1.08
CA ALA A 122 2.90 0.81 -0.33
C ALA A 122 1.83 0.16 -1.24
N LEU A 123 1.26 -0.98 -0.83
CA LEU A 123 0.20 -1.64 -1.58
C LEU A 123 -1.12 -0.87 -1.53
N GLU A 124 -1.52 -0.38 -0.35
CA GLU A 124 -2.72 0.45 -0.16
C GLU A 124 -2.64 1.72 -1.02
N SER A 125 -1.50 2.43 -0.97
CA SER A 125 -1.27 3.58 -1.84
C SER A 125 -1.34 3.21 -3.33
N ALA A 126 -0.77 2.07 -3.72
CA ALA A 126 -0.82 1.60 -5.11
C ALA A 126 -2.25 1.28 -5.56
N GLN A 127 -3.09 0.74 -4.67
CA GLN A 127 -4.51 0.47 -4.93
C GLN A 127 -5.27 1.76 -5.23
N ILE A 128 -5.13 2.79 -4.38
CA ILE A 128 -5.74 4.10 -4.59
C ILE A 128 -5.34 4.69 -5.95
N TYR A 129 -4.06 4.66 -6.29
CA TYR A 129 -3.61 5.15 -7.59
C TYR A 129 -4.15 4.33 -8.77
N SER A 130 -4.36 3.03 -8.58
CA SER A 130 -5.02 2.18 -9.57
C SER A 130 -6.48 2.56 -9.76
N GLU A 131 -7.20 2.86 -8.68
CA GLU A 131 -8.61 3.30 -8.72
C GLU A 131 -8.75 4.66 -9.39
N ILE A 132 -7.84 5.60 -9.11
CA ILE A 132 -7.79 6.90 -9.80
C ILE A 132 -7.63 6.69 -11.32
N ARG A 133 -6.72 5.81 -11.75
CA ARG A 133 -6.56 5.49 -13.17
C ARG A 133 -7.81 4.86 -13.78
N ASP A 134 -8.42 3.90 -13.09
CA ASP A 134 -9.65 3.26 -13.54
C ASP A 134 -10.79 4.29 -13.70
N ALA A 135 -10.91 5.26 -12.77
CA ALA A 135 -11.90 6.33 -12.84
C ALA A 135 -11.67 7.28 -14.02
N VAL A 136 -10.42 7.60 -14.33
CA VAL A 136 -10.06 8.40 -15.53
C VAL A 136 -10.43 7.65 -16.81
N ASP A 137 -10.10 6.35 -16.88
CA ASP A 137 -10.40 5.52 -18.05
C ASP A 137 -11.93 5.37 -18.25
N ALA A 138 -12.68 5.34 -17.15
CA ALA A 138 -14.14 5.33 -17.17
C ALA A 138 -14.77 6.71 -17.48
N GLY A 139 -13.97 7.78 -17.60
CA GLY A 139 -14.45 9.16 -17.79
C GLY A 139 -15.16 9.75 -16.58
N GLN A 140 -14.95 9.17 -15.39
CA GLN A 140 -15.51 9.62 -14.12
C GLN A 140 -14.64 10.68 -13.43
N LEU A 141 -13.38 10.80 -13.85
CA LEU A 141 -12.43 11.79 -13.35
C LEU A 141 -11.77 12.52 -14.53
N ASP A 142 -11.62 13.83 -14.41
CA ASP A 142 -10.92 14.63 -15.42
C ASP A 142 -9.44 14.23 -15.49
N ARG A 143 -8.92 14.17 -16.73
CA ARG A 143 -7.54 13.73 -16.99
C ARG A 143 -6.50 14.70 -16.42
N GLN A 144 -6.77 16.01 -16.45
CA GLN A 144 -5.85 17.01 -15.94
C GLN A 144 -5.80 16.98 -14.41
N GLN A 145 -6.95 16.84 -13.76
CA GLN A 145 -7.04 16.65 -12.32
C GLN A 145 -6.31 15.38 -11.87
N ALA A 146 -6.51 14.26 -12.57
CA ALA A 146 -5.81 13.02 -12.28
C ALA A 146 -4.31 13.11 -12.52
N ALA A 147 -3.87 13.78 -13.59
CA ALA A 147 -2.44 14.01 -13.86
C ALA A 147 -1.76 14.79 -12.72
N ASN A 148 -2.44 15.79 -12.14
CA ASN A 148 -1.91 16.52 -10.99
C ASN A 148 -1.64 15.62 -9.78
N VAL A 149 -2.40 14.53 -9.62
CA VAL A 149 -2.21 13.56 -8.54
C VAL A 149 -1.18 12.49 -8.93
N LEU A 150 -1.34 11.87 -10.10
CA LEU A 150 -0.53 10.74 -10.58
C LEU A 150 0.90 11.14 -10.98
N ASP A 151 1.09 12.32 -11.56
CA ASP A 151 2.38 12.81 -12.06
C ASP A 151 3.08 13.75 -11.07
N SER A 152 2.49 13.99 -9.90
CA SER A 152 3.15 14.78 -8.87
C SER A 152 4.49 14.15 -8.51
N LEU A 153 5.54 14.98 -8.51
CA LEU A 153 6.87 14.57 -8.05
C LEU A 153 6.94 14.49 -6.53
N GLU A 154 5.90 14.96 -5.83
CA GLU A 154 5.76 14.80 -4.40
C GLU A 154 5.53 13.31 -4.15
N SER A 155 6.53 12.65 -3.55
CA SER A 155 6.52 11.21 -3.30
C SER A 155 5.68 10.87 -2.09
N ASP A 156 4.87 9.79 -2.17
CA ASP A 156 4.35 8.85 -1.13
C ASP A 156 4.82 9.01 0.31
N GLN A 157 6.07 9.44 0.41
CA GLN A 157 6.95 9.40 1.55
C GLN A 157 7.11 10.77 2.23
N ARG A 158 6.29 11.78 1.92
CA ARG A 158 6.27 13.04 2.67
C ARG A 158 5.47 12.92 3.97
N PRO A 159 5.99 13.43 5.12
CA PRO A 159 5.20 13.60 6.33
C PRO A 159 4.07 14.61 6.05
N GLY A 160 2.82 14.22 6.25
CA GLY A 160 1.65 15.09 6.08
C GLY A 160 0.82 14.84 4.82
N TRP A 161 1.02 13.72 4.12
CA TRP A 161 0.07 13.32 3.09
C TRP A 161 -1.34 13.14 3.69
N PRO A 162 -2.40 13.71 3.07
CA PRO A 162 -3.77 13.49 3.51
C PRO A 162 -4.09 11.99 3.59
N SER A 163 -4.81 11.57 4.65
CA SER A 163 -5.35 10.22 4.76
C SER A 163 -6.22 9.86 3.55
N GLU A 164 -6.50 8.58 3.31
CA GLU A 164 -7.30 8.11 2.15
C GLU A 164 -8.58 8.92 1.95
N SER A 165 -9.30 9.21 3.05
CA SER A 165 -10.52 10.03 3.05
C SER A 165 -10.27 11.46 2.55
N SER A 166 -9.10 12.03 2.82
CA SER A 166 -8.77 13.41 2.47
C SER A 166 -8.28 13.56 1.02
N ILE A 167 -7.80 12.49 0.37
CA ILE A 167 -7.53 12.48 -1.09
C ILE A 167 -8.86 12.56 -1.85
N TRP A 168 -9.81 11.70 -1.49
CA TRP A 168 -11.15 11.72 -2.08
C TRP A 168 -11.88 13.04 -1.82
N LEU A 169 -11.80 13.60 -0.62
CA LEU A 169 -12.39 14.91 -0.32
C LEU A 169 -11.76 16.05 -1.13
N SER A 170 -10.45 15.99 -1.40
CA SER A 170 -9.78 16.99 -2.24
C SER A 170 -10.20 16.89 -3.70
N LEU A 171 -10.36 15.67 -4.22
CA LEU A 171 -10.87 15.42 -5.57
C LEU A 171 -12.33 15.86 -5.72
N ILE A 172 -13.19 15.53 -4.74
CA ILE A 172 -14.60 15.96 -4.71
C ILE A 172 -14.73 17.48 -4.61
N ALA A 173 -13.92 18.13 -3.76
CA ALA A 173 -13.93 19.59 -3.62
C ALA A 173 -13.50 20.32 -4.90
N PHE A 174 -12.59 19.74 -5.68
CA PHE A 174 -12.15 20.32 -6.95
C PHE A 174 -13.23 20.19 -8.04
N SER A 175 -13.92 19.05 -8.11
CA SER A 175 -15.07 18.87 -9.03
C SER A 175 -16.22 19.83 -8.75
N ALA A 176 -16.44 20.22 -7.49
CA ALA A 176 -17.53 21.14 -7.13
C ALA A 176 -17.24 22.62 -7.50
N GLN A 177 -15.99 22.97 -7.82
CA GLN A 177 -15.59 24.37 -8.05
C GLN A 177 -15.65 24.80 -9.53
N GLU A 178 -15.78 23.86 -10.48
CA GLU A 178 -15.86 24.18 -11.92
C GLU A 178 -17.29 24.43 -12.44
N ASP A 179 -18.33 24.16 -11.64
CA ASP A 179 -19.72 24.35 -12.06
C ASP A 179 -20.25 25.81 -11.91
N ASP A 180 -19.49 26.72 -11.27
CA ASP A 180 -19.99 28.06 -10.91
C ASP A 180 -19.73 29.16 -11.96
N GLU A 181 -18.99 28.89 -13.04
CA GLU A 181 -18.68 29.89 -14.10
C GLU A 181 -19.43 29.71 -15.43
N CYS A 182 -20.36 28.76 -15.55
CA CYS A 182 -21.25 28.66 -16.72
C CYS A 182 -22.54 29.48 -16.52
N HIS A 183 -22.42 30.80 -16.39
CA HIS A 183 -23.55 31.71 -16.54
C HIS A 183 -23.99 31.81 -18.01
N GLY A 184 -24.99 31.00 -18.38
CA GLY A 184 -25.93 31.37 -19.43
C GLY A 184 -26.31 30.27 -20.41
N HIS A 185 -27.49 29.69 -20.19
CA HIS A 185 -28.30 28.92 -21.14
C HIS A 185 -27.76 27.54 -21.55
N CYS A 186 -28.22 26.50 -20.85
CA CYS A 186 -28.79 25.31 -21.49
C CYS A 186 -29.65 24.53 -20.48
N ALA A 187 -30.78 24.04 -20.96
CA ALA A 187 -31.85 23.43 -20.17
C ALA A 187 -31.59 21.95 -19.86
N GLY A 188 -31.97 21.53 -18.66
CA GLY A 188 -32.48 20.19 -18.32
C GLY A 188 -31.60 19.00 -18.68
N GLY A 189 -30.67 18.65 -17.80
CA GLY A 189 -30.04 17.33 -17.77
C GLY A 189 -29.81 16.91 -16.33
N ASP A 190 -30.47 15.84 -15.89
CA ASP A 190 -30.34 15.26 -14.56
C ASP A 190 -28.88 14.87 -14.27
N LEU A 191 -28.31 15.38 -13.17
CA LEU A 191 -27.01 14.99 -12.65
C LEU A 191 -27.06 13.55 -12.10
N PRO A 192 -26.04 12.69 -12.32
CA PRO A 192 -26.04 11.34 -11.82
C PRO A 192 -25.72 11.29 -10.31
N VAL A 193 -26.68 10.76 -9.54
CA VAL A 193 -26.70 10.54 -8.08
C VAL A 193 -25.74 9.42 -7.64
N ILE A 194 -24.54 9.30 -8.19
CA ILE A 194 -23.65 8.15 -7.94
C ILE A 194 -22.58 8.42 -6.86
N MET A 195 -22.28 9.69 -6.54
CA MET A 195 -21.24 10.02 -5.55
C MET A 195 -21.67 9.83 -4.08
N ALA A 196 -22.96 9.64 -3.79
CA ALA A 196 -23.46 9.44 -2.44
C ALA A 196 -23.33 7.99 -1.91
N SER A 197 -23.05 7.01 -2.78
CA SER A 197 -23.11 5.59 -2.40
C SER A 197 -21.82 5.04 -1.80
N LEU A 198 -20.66 5.66 -2.06
CA LEU A 198 -19.37 5.20 -1.49
C LEU A 198 -19.16 5.70 -0.05
N SER A 199 -19.60 6.92 0.27
CA SER A 199 -19.52 7.45 1.64
C SER A 199 -20.48 6.75 2.63
N LEU A 200 -21.59 6.17 2.16
CA LEU A 200 -22.55 5.48 3.02
C LEU A 200 -22.13 4.04 3.37
N ALA A 201 -21.35 3.38 2.50
CA ALA A 201 -20.89 2.01 2.73
C ALA A 201 -19.79 1.92 3.82
N GLU A 202 -19.00 2.99 4.01
CA GLU A 202 -17.99 3.06 5.07
C GLU A 202 -18.57 3.47 6.43
N ALA A 203 -19.69 4.20 6.44
CA ALA A 203 -20.37 4.60 7.68
C ALA A 203 -21.05 3.41 8.41
N GLU A 204 -21.46 2.36 7.70
CA GLU A 204 -22.11 1.19 8.32
C GLU A 204 -21.12 0.14 8.87
N ARG A 205 -19.83 0.19 8.52
CA ARG A 205 -18.83 -0.74 9.08
C ARG A 205 -18.26 -0.32 10.43
N GLY A 206 -18.53 0.91 10.90
CA GLY A 206 -18.01 1.45 12.16
C GLY A 206 -18.84 1.17 13.42
N SER A 207 -20.05 0.59 13.32
CA SER A 207 -21.00 0.54 14.44
C SER A 207 -21.39 -0.88 14.89
N ALA A 208 -20.42 -1.76 15.10
CA ALA A 208 -20.63 -3.05 15.75
C ALA A 208 -19.54 -3.39 16.79
N ILE A 209 -19.16 -2.44 17.64
CA ILE A 209 -18.50 -2.77 18.91
C ILE A 209 -19.60 -2.88 19.97
N GLY A 210 -20.06 -4.12 20.15
CA GLY A 210 -20.95 -4.49 21.23
C GLY A 210 -20.28 -4.26 22.58
N VAL A 211 -20.78 -3.28 23.32
CA VAL A 211 -20.53 -3.12 24.76
C VAL A 211 -21.24 -4.27 25.46
N ASN A 212 -20.50 -5.30 25.85
CA ASN A 212 -20.97 -6.30 26.80
C ASN A 212 -20.20 -6.10 28.11
N GLY A 213 -20.72 -5.17 28.92
CA GLY A 213 -20.25 -4.88 30.26
C GLY A 213 -21.42 -4.85 31.23
N GLY A 214 -21.43 -5.80 32.17
CA GLY A 214 -22.35 -5.87 33.31
C GLY A 214 -22.74 -7.33 33.56
N GLY A 215 -22.29 -8.02 34.61
CA GLY A 215 -21.82 -7.57 35.90
C GLY A 215 -22.64 -8.27 36.98
N MET A 216 -22.02 -9.29 37.60
CA MET A 216 -22.22 -9.79 38.97
C MET A 216 -23.65 -9.88 39.55
N ARG A 217 -24.10 -11.11 39.81
CA ARG A 217 -24.24 -11.64 41.18
C ARG A 217 -24.29 -13.16 41.17
#